data_AF-A0A5B1CQ67-F1
#
_entry.id   AF-A0A5B1CQ67-F1
#
_cell.length_a   1.000
_cell.length_b   1.000
_cell.length_c   1.000
_cell.angle_alpha   90.00
_cell.angle_beta   90.00
_cell.angle_gamma   90.00
#
_symmetry.space_group_name_H-M   'P 1'
#
loop_
_entity.id
_entity.type
_entity.pdbx_description
1 polymer ?
#
loop_
_entity_poly.entity_id
_entity_poly.type
_entity_poly.pdbx_seq_one_letter_code
_entity_poly.pdbx_strand_id
1 'polypeptide(L)'
;MKRFRNILVSLDTRHEDQSILESAAEVARSDQAKLTLVDVVPPMAWMTRLLVPDHEYIQQLMTEEKQQQLEALAGSLRDEGLDVETKVLLGKTSTEIIREVLRNRHDLVDH
;
A
#
# COMPACT_ATOMS: atom_id res chain seq x y z
N MET A 1 -8.44 -12.99 -22.90
CA MET A 1 -7.91 -11.81 -22.18
C MET A 1 -7.14 -12.31 -20.97
N LYS A 2 -6.02 -11.68 -20.60
CA LYS A 2 -5.29 -12.04 -19.38
C LYS A 2 -6.16 -11.66 -18.19
N ARG A 3 -6.34 -12.58 -17.25
CA ARG A 3 -7.12 -12.39 -16.03
C ARG A 3 -6.11 -12.22 -14.90
N PHE A 4 -6.09 -11.03 -14.28
CA PHE A 4 -5.27 -10.75 -13.11
C PHE A 4 -5.89 -11.45 -11.89
N ARG A 5 -5.06 -11.87 -10.95
CA ARG A 5 -5.52 -12.56 -9.74
C ARG A 5 -5.00 -11.95 -8.46
N ASN A 6 -3.88 -11.24 -8.52
CA ASN A 6 -3.27 -10.63 -7.34
C ASN A 6 -2.64 -9.28 -7.70
N ILE A 7 -3.41 -8.22 -7.45
CA ILE A 7 -3.08 -6.85 -7.83
C ILE A 7 -2.48 -6.13 -6.63
N LEU A 8 -1.30 -5.52 -6.81
CA LEU A 8 -0.70 -4.63 -5.84
C LEU A 8 -0.97 -3.18 -6.24
N VAL A 9 -1.53 -2.39 -5.33
CA VAL A 9 -1.76 -0.96 -5.52
C VAL A 9 -0.89 -0.21 -4.53
N SER A 10 0.10 0.52 -5.03
CA SER A 10 0.95 1.40 -4.24
C SER A 10 0.28 2.76 -4.14
N LEU A 11 0.08 3.23 -2.92
CA LEU A 11 -0.51 4.52 -2.61
C LEU A 11 0.48 5.39 -1.86
N ASP A 12 0.32 6.70 -1.97
CA ASP A 12 0.80 7.64 -0.95
C ASP A 12 -0.43 8.22 -0.27
N THR A 13 -0.79 7.69 0.90
CA THR A 13 -2.00 8.09 1.65
C THR A 13 -2.00 9.55 2.09
N ARG A 14 -0.89 10.28 1.90
CA ARG A 14 -0.80 11.73 2.12
C ARG A 14 -1.32 12.53 0.92
N HIS A 15 -1.53 11.91 -0.22
CA HIS A 15 -2.08 12.53 -1.42
C HIS A 15 -3.51 12.05 -1.66
N GLU A 16 -4.39 12.96 -2.08
CA GLU A 16 -5.82 12.70 -2.28
C GLU A 16 -6.15 12.06 -3.64
N ASP A 17 -5.15 11.74 -4.47
CA ASP A 17 -5.42 11.18 -5.80
C ASP A 17 -5.84 9.71 -5.70
N GLN A 18 -7.15 9.50 -5.69
CA GLN A 18 -7.79 8.18 -5.61
C GLN A 18 -8.10 7.58 -6.98
N SER A 19 -7.71 8.24 -8.09
CA SER A 19 -7.99 7.74 -9.45
C SER A 19 -7.38 6.37 -9.74
N ILE A 20 -6.24 6.08 -9.11
CA ILE A 20 -5.56 4.77 -9.16
C ILE A 20 -6.42 3.69 -8.49
N LEU A 21 -7.07 4.01 -7.37
CA LEU A 21 -7.95 3.08 -6.66
C LEU A 21 -9.17 2.70 -7.49
N GLU A 22 -9.80 3.67 -8.15
CA GLU A 22 -10.95 3.41 -9.02
C GLU A 22 -10.58 2.45 -10.17
N SER A 23 -9.46 2.72 -10.84
CA SER A 23 -8.97 1.89 -11.95
C SER A 23 -8.63 0.47 -11.48
N ALA A 24 -7.90 0.34 -10.36
CA ALA A 24 -7.54 -0.96 -9.82
C ALA A 24 -8.77 -1.75 -9.32
N ALA A 25 -9.76 -1.07 -8.74
CA ALA A 25 -11.02 -1.66 -8.32
C ALA A 25 -11.83 -2.21 -9.50
N GLU A 26 -11.89 -1.49 -10.63
CA GLU A 26 -12.55 -1.97 -11.86
C GLU A 26 -11.90 -3.26 -12.38
N VAL A 27 -10.57 -3.31 -12.43
CA VAL A 27 -9.83 -4.51 -12.87
C VAL A 27 -10.06 -5.66 -11.90
N ALA A 28 -9.98 -5.41 -10.58
CA ALA A 28 -10.22 -6.42 -9.56
C ALA A 28 -11.64 -6.99 -9.64
N ARG A 29 -12.64 -6.13 -9.86
CA ARG A 29 -14.05 -6.52 -10.00
C ARG A 29 -14.29 -7.38 -11.24
N SER A 30 -13.74 -6.98 -12.38
CA SER A 30 -13.83 -7.74 -13.64
C SER A 30 -13.23 -9.12 -13.51
N ASP A 31 -12.05 -9.21 -12.88
CA ASP A 31 -11.26 -10.43 -12.89
C ASP A 31 -11.47 -11.31 -11.64
N GLN A 32 -12.24 -10.82 -10.66
CA GLN A 32 -12.38 -11.39 -9.31
C GLN A 32 -10.99 -11.57 -8.66
N ALA A 33 -10.15 -10.54 -8.80
CA ALA A 33 -8.79 -10.53 -8.30
C ALA A 33 -8.76 -10.05 -6.85
N LYS A 34 -7.79 -10.55 -6.10
CA LYS A 34 -7.43 -9.99 -4.81
C LYS A 34 -6.66 -8.68 -5.03
N LEU A 35 -7.00 -7.67 -4.23
CA LEU A 35 -6.36 -6.36 -4.25
C LEU A 35 -5.56 -6.17 -2.95
N THR A 36 -4.32 -5.72 -3.07
CA THR A 36 -3.47 -5.42 -1.91
C THR A 36 -3.08 -3.95 -1.98
N LEU A 37 -3.60 -3.15 -1.05
CA LEU A 37 -3.23 -1.73 -0.91
C LEU A 37 -1.99 -1.62 -0.04
N VAL A 38 -0.98 -0.91 -0.54
CA VAL A 38 0.25 -0.68 0.22
C VAL A 38 0.64 0.78 0.24
N ASP A 39 1.22 1.19 1.36
CA ASP A 39 1.93 2.45 1.50
C ASP A 39 3.27 2.16 2.17
N VAL A 40 4.28 2.97 1.86
CA VAL A 40 5.65 2.78 2.34
C VAL A 40 6.06 3.92 3.26
N VAL A 41 6.51 3.58 4.47
CA VAL A 41 7.24 4.51 5.34
C VAL A 41 8.71 4.50 4.91
N PRO A 42 9.21 5.59 4.31
CA PRO A 42 10.61 5.67 3.91
C PRO A 42 11.53 5.68 5.14
N PRO A 43 12.76 5.16 5.01
CA PRO A 43 13.71 5.19 6.12
C PRO A 43 14.06 6.63 6.46
N MET A 44 14.10 6.94 7.76
CA MET A 44 14.57 8.23 8.22
C MET A 44 16.03 8.45 7.79
N ALA A 45 16.36 9.71 7.48
CA ALA A 45 17.74 10.09 7.16
C ALA A 45 18.66 9.75 8.35
N TRP A 46 19.92 9.41 8.04
CA TRP A 46 20.89 9.01 9.06
C TRP A 46 21.06 10.07 10.17
N MET A 47 21.05 11.36 9.79
CA MET A 47 21.13 12.47 10.73
C MET A 47 19.92 12.52 11.66
N THR A 48 18.72 12.28 11.14
CA THR A 48 17.48 12.25 11.93
C THR A 48 17.55 11.16 12.99
N ARG A 49 18.02 9.96 12.64
CA ARG A 49 18.18 8.86 13.61
C ARG A 49 19.21 9.16 14.71
N LEU A 50 20.20 10.00 14.42
CA LEU A 50 21.23 10.41 15.38
C LEU A 50 20.77 11.56 16.30
N LEU A 51 20.01 12.51 15.73
CA LEU A 51 19.68 13.77 16.38
C LEU A 51 18.31 13.79 17.05
N VAL A 52 17.40 12.89 16.65
CA VAL A 52 16.03 12.81 17.18
C VAL A 52 15.95 11.64 18.17
N PRO A 53 15.84 11.93 19.48
CA PRO A 53 15.47 10.92 20.47
C PRO A 53 14.13 10.28 20.08
N ASP A 54 13.96 8.99 20.38
CA ASP A 54 12.72 8.25 20.13
C ASP A 54 12.25 8.25 18.66
N HIS A 55 13.17 8.33 17.71
CA HIS A 55 12.86 8.23 16.28
C HIS A 55 12.09 6.94 15.92
N GLU A 56 12.28 5.85 16.67
CA GLU A 56 11.50 4.61 16.52
C GLU A 56 10.03 4.81 16.85
N TYR A 57 9.71 5.58 17.91
CA TYR A 57 8.34 5.92 18.26
C TYR A 57 7.67 6.78 17.19
N ILE A 58 8.41 7.75 16.61
CA ILE A 58 7.92 8.54 15.48
C ILE A 58 7.63 7.65 14.27
N GLN A 59 8.52 6.69 13.97
CA GLN A 59 8.31 5.75 12.87
C GLN A 59 7.07 4.87 13.11
N GLN A 60 6.86 4.44 14.35
CA GLN A 60 5.66 3.69 14.75
C GLN A 60 4.39 4.52 14.53
N LEU A 61 4.36 5.77 14.99
CA LEU A 61 3.22 6.67 14.77
C LEU A 61 2.91 6.86 13.28
N MET A 62 3.94 7.07 12.45
CA MET A 62 3.76 7.17 11.00
C MET A 62 3.20 5.87 10.38
N THR A 63 3.61 4.72 10.91
CA THR A 63 3.13 3.41 10.46
C THR A 63 1.66 3.21 10.83
N GLU A 64 1.29 3.57 12.06
CA GLU A 64 -0.09 3.48 12.55
C GLU A 64 -1.03 4.42 11.78
N GLU A 65 -0.61 5.67 11.53
CA GLU A 65 -1.38 6.64 10.74
C GLU A 65 -1.64 6.13 9.32
N LYS A 66 -0.60 5.66 8.62
CA LYS A 66 -0.75 5.09 7.27
C LYS A 66 -1.63 3.84 7.27
N GLN A 67 -1.50 2.99 8.28
CA GLN A 67 -2.31 1.79 8.40
C GLN A 67 -3.80 2.13 8.58
N GLN A 68 -4.12 3.15 9.37
CA GLN A 68 -5.50 3.63 9.53
C GLN A 68 -6.06 4.19 8.23
N GLN A 69 -5.26 4.96 7.48
CA GLN A 69 -5.67 5.52 6.19
C GLN A 69 -5.90 4.43 5.13
N LEU A 70 -5.00 3.44 5.03
CA LEU A 70 -5.19 2.29 4.15
C LEU A 70 -6.45 1.50 4.49
N GLU A 71 -6.70 1.28 5.78
CA GLU A 71 -7.86 0.51 6.23
C GLU A 71 -9.18 1.22 5.97
N ALA A 72 -9.21 2.55 6.05
CA ALA A 72 -10.38 3.35 5.65
C ALA A 72 -10.70 3.19 4.16
N LEU A 73 -9.67 3.27 3.30
CA LEU A 73 -9.81 3.08 1.84
C LEU A 73 -10.24 1.64 1.51
N ALA A 74 -9.61 0.65 2.14
CA ALA A 74 -9.95 -0.74 1.96
C ALA A 74 -11.37 -1.05 2.46
N GLY A 75 -11.82 -0.43 3.54
CA GLY A 75 -13.18 -0.55 4.06
C GLY A 75 -14.23 -0.22 2.99
N SER A 76 -14.09 0.94 2.33
CA SER A 76 -15.00 1.34 1.25
C SER A 76 -15.02 0.33 0.09
N LEU A 77 -13.87 -0.18 -0.32
CA LEU A 77 -13.78 -1.18 -1.39
C LEU A 77 -14.34 -2.56 -0.98
N ARG A 78 -14.18 -2.95 0.28
CA ARG A 78 -14.75 -4.20 0.81
C ARG A 78 -16.27 -4.11 0.92
N ASP A 79 -16.82 -2.93 1.26
CA ASP A 79 -18.27 -2.69 1.26
C ASP A 79 -18.87 -2.84 -0.15
N GLU A 80 -18.07 -2.59 -1.20
CA GLU A 80 -18.42 -2.88 -2.60
C GLU A 80 -18.26 -4.37 -3.00
N GLY A 81 -17.80 -5.22 -2.08
CA GLY A 81 -17.65 -6.66 -2.27
C GLY A 81 -16.31 -7.11 -2.86
N LEU A 82 -15.28 -6.25 -2.85
CA LEU A 82 -13.92 -6.61 -3.29
C LEU A 82 -13.13 -7.32 -2.17
N ASP A 83 -12.24 -8.24 -2.57
CA ASP A 83 -11.26 -8.87 -1.67
C ASP A 83 -10.03 -7.98 -1.54
N VAL A 84 -9.94 -7.22 -0.43
CA VAL A 84 -8.91 -6.20 -0.23
C VAL A 84 -8.10 -6.43 1.04
N GLU A 85 -6.79 -6.55 0.90
CA GLU A 85 -5.82 -6.51 2.00
C GLU A 85 -5.07 -5.17 2.04
N THR A 86 -4.58 -4.81 3.22
CA THR A 86 -3.78 -3.60 3.42
C THR A 86 -2.44 -3.96 4.04
N LYS A 87 -1.37 -3.23 3.68
CA LYS A 87 -0.07 -3.43 4.30
C LYS A 87 0.78 -2.17 4.25
N VAL A 88 1.29 -1.75 5.41
CA VAL A 88 2.34 -0.72 5.48
C VAL A 88 3.71 -1.39 5.36
N LEU A 89 4.53 -0.93 4.42
CA LEU A 89 5.90 -1.40 4.19
C LEU A 89 6.90 -0.40 4.79
N LEU A 90 8.06 -0.90 5.22
CA LEU A 90 9.13 -0.06 5.80
C LEU A 90 10.37 -0.16 4.92
N GLY A 91 10.83 0.96 4.36
CA GLY A 91 12.03 0.98 3.54
C GLY A 91 11.93 1.89 2.33
N LYS A 92 12.86 1.75 1.38
CA LYS A 92 12.84 2.56 0.16
C LYS A 92 11.66 2.10 -0.71
N THR A 93 10.76 3.03 -1.07
CA THR A 93 9.50 2.75 -1.79
C THR A 93 9.68 1.76 -2.94
N SER A 94 10.49 2.10 -3.95
CA SER A 94 10.70 1.22 -5.11
C SER A 94 11.23 -0.16 -4.74
N THR A 95 12.08 -0.26 -3.71
CA THR A 95 12.64 -1.53 -3.27
C THR A 95 11.61 -2.39 -2.55
N GLU A 96 10.80 -1.78 -1.66
CA GLU A 96 9.77 -2.51 -0.93
C GLU A 96 8.62 -2.96 -1.84
N ILE A 97 8.21 -2.13 -2.80
CA ILE A 97 7.22 -2.53 -3.80
C ILE A 97 7.72 -3.74 -4.60
N ILE A 98 8.94 -3.70 -5.14
CA ILE A 98 9.50 -4.85 -5.89
C ILE A 98 9.59 -6.10 -5.00
N ARG A 99 10.01 -5.96 -3.74
CA ARG A 99 10.06 -7.09 -2.79
C ARG A 99 8.67 -7.67 -2.54
N GLU A 100 7.66 -6.81 -2.40
CA GLU A 100 6.28 -7.22 -2.17
C GLU A 100 5.70 -7.97 -3.37
N VAL A 101 5.95 -7.47 -4.58
CA VAL A 101 5.61 -8.14 -5.85
C VAL A 101 6.21 -9.54 -5.91
N LEU A 102 7.51 -9.68 -5.62
CA LEU A 102 8.20 -10.97 -5.70
C LEU A 102 7.78 -11.95 -4.60
N ARG A 103 7.55 -11.46 -3.37
CA ARG A 103 7.16 -12.30 -2.22
C ARG A 103 5.77 -12.89 -2.37
N ASN A 104 4.81 -12.06 -2.80
CA ASN A 104 3.41 -12.44 -2.88
C ASN A 104 2.94 -12.74 -4.31
N ARG A 105 3.86 -12.71 -5.29
CA ARG A 105 3.62 -13.04 -6.69
C ARG A 105 2.47 -12.23 -7.28
N HIS A 106 2.51 -10.92 -7.07
CA HIS A 106 1.56 -10.01 -7.70
C HIS A 106 1.74 -10.04 -9.23
N ASP A 107 0.62 -10.09 -9.96
CA ASP A 107 0.61 -10.18 -11.42
C ASP A 107 0.28 -8.84 -12.11
N LEU A 108 -0.05 -7.82 -11.32
CA LEU A 108 -0.17 -6.42 -11.70
C LEU A 108 0.35 -5.51 -10.58
N VAL A 109 0.98 -4.40 -10.95
CA VAL A 109 1.37 -3.32 -10.05
C VAL A 109 0.81 -2.02 -10.61
N ASP A 110 0.07 -1.31 -9.78
CA ASP A 110 -0.42 0.04 -10.05
C ASP A 110 0.22 1.00 -9.02
N HIS A 111 0.85 2.09 -9.46
CA HIS A 111 1.62 3.02 -8.62
C HIS A 111 1.42 4.47 -9.04
#